data_AF-A0A6P4ESL9-F1
#
_entry.id   AF-A0A6P4ESL9-F1
#
_cell.length_a   1.000
_cell.length_b   1.000
_cell.length_c   1.000
_cell.angle_alpha   90.00
_cell.angle_beta   90.00
_cell.angle_gamma   90.00
#
_symmetry.space_group_name_H-M   'P 1'
#
loop_
_entity.id
_entity.type
_entity.pdbx_description
1 polymer ?
#
loop_
_entity_poly.entity_id
_entity_poly.type
_entity_poly.pdbx_seq_one_letter_code
_entity_poly.pdbx_strand_id
1 'polypeptide(L)'
;MSSVVLQLVGFLCLPLIVYSATSEVGIQKCTELLNTQKLVFCCGKSFLDKFLFVGSNCTPYWDDFGPCRYECLYKHWDLLDQDNKIKKPELYMMITSLYSPLNGYHKYGTALKAAHETCEALGSRHADFLLLFNNQVADHLGMGSSNCLPYAMLHAQCTTIYVTADCPSEFWREETECNDLKRVLASCTKKLDEKSEIEEKDNLQDNGSDHIFSEGFHLLLTSFLTLIISRYRL
;
A
#
# COMPACT_ATOMS: atom_id res chain seq x y z
N MET A 1 36.02 19.82 31.46
CA MET A 1 34.84 18.94 31.47
C MET A 1 35.31 17.53 31.19
N SER A 2 35.03 16.58 32.09
CA SER A 2 35.62 15.24 32.05
C SER A 2 35.10 14.41 30.87
N SER A 3 36.00 13.73 30.15
CA SER A 3 35.77 12.85 28.99
C SER A 3 34.60 11.87 29.19
N VAL A 4 34.35 11.49 30.44
CA VAL A 4 33.28 10.57 30.85
C VAL A 4 31.87 11.17 30.66
N VAL A 5 31.71 12.49 30.83
CA VAL A 5 30.41 13.17 30.63
C VAL A 5 30.05 13.25 29.15
N LEU A 6 31.05 13.37 28.27
CA LEU A 6 30.85 13.40 26.82
C LEU A 6 30.43 12.02 26.27
N GLN A 7 30.98 10.94 26.84
CA GLN A 7 30.65 9.56 26.44
C GLN A 7 29.24 9.14 26.91
N LEU A 8 28.79 9.58 28.09
CA LEU A 8 27.44 9.30 28.58
C LEU A 8 26.34 10.01 27.76
N VAL A 9 26.59 11.23 27.29
CA VAL A 9 25.66 11.95 26.40
C VAL A 9 25.59 11.27 25.02
N GLY A 10 26.73 10.78 24.50
CA GLY A 10 26.77 10.04 23.23
C GLY A 10 25.97 8.73 23.25
N PHE A 11 26.01 7.98 24.36
CA PHE A 11 25.29 6.71 24.49
C PHE A 11 23.78 6.87 24.76
N LEU A 12 23.34 7.98 25.37
CA LEU A 12 21.92 8.27 25.62
C LEU A 12 21.21 8.88 24.40
N CYS A 13 21.93 9.45 23.43
CA CYS A 13 21.34 10.00 22.20
C CYS A 13 21.19 8.94 21.09
N LEU A 14 21.94 7.85 21.10
CA LEU A 14 21.85 6.78 20.11
C LEU A 14 20.50 6.04 20.07
N PRO A 15 19.80 5.76 21.19
CA PRO A 15 18.49 5.11 21.16
C PRO A 15 17.39 6.04 20.65
N LEU A 16 17.51 7.36 20.89
CA LEU A 16 16.52 8.36 20.49
C LEU A 16 16.51 8.63 18.98
N ILE A 17 17.66 8.49 18.31
CA ILE A 17 17.75 8.63 16.84
C ILE A 17 17.19 7.37 16.15
N VAL A 18 17.30 6.20 16.78
CA VAL A 18 16.77 4.94 16.22
C VAL A 18 15.24 4.85 16.37
N TYR A 19 14.67 5.44 17.44
CA TYR A 19 13.23 5.42 17.67
C TYR A 19 12.44 6.46 16.84
N SER A 20 13.09 7.52 16.37
CA SER A 20 12.44 8.58 15.57
C SER A 20 12.50 8.35 14.05
N ALA A 21 13.23 7.32 13.59
CA ALA A 21 13.50 7.11 12.16
C ALA A 21 12.65 6.01 11.48
N THR A 22 11.82 5.25 12.18
CA THR A 22 11.41 3.92 11.68
C THR A 22 9.92 3.64 11.47
N SER A 23 8.96 4.51 11.77
CA SER A 23 7.53 4.20 11.46
C SER A 23 6.76 5.28 10.71
N GLU A 24 6.71 6.53 11.19
CA GLU A 24 5.82 7.56 10.63
C GLU A 24 6.28 8.07 9.24
N VAL A 25 7.57 8.35 9.07
CA VAL A 25 8.13 8.88 7.80
C VAL A 25 7.99 7.87 6.65
N GLY A 26 7.99 6.57 6.97
CA GLY A 26 7.85 5.50 5.99
C GLY A 26 6.40 5.27 5.53
N ILE A 27 5.43 5.50 6.41
CA ILE A 27 3.99 5.36 6.13
C ILE A 27 3.50 6.53 5.28
N GLN A 28 3.95 7.75 5.58
CA GLN A 28 3.56 8.95 4.83
C GLN A 28 3.98 8.90 3.35
N LYS A 29 5.12 8.25 3.03
CA LYS A 29 5.55 8.03 1.63
C LYS A 29 4.63 7.08 0.85
N CYS A 30 3.93 6.16 1.52
CA CYS A 30 3.01 5.25 0.84
C CYS A 30 1.73 5.96 0.36
N THR A 31 1.42 7.16 0.87
CA THR A 31 0.32 7.98 0.35
C THR A 31 0.54 8.39 -1.11
N GLU A 32 1.80 8.43 -1.59
CA GLU A 32 2.09 8.67 -3.00
C GLU A 32 1.48 7.60 -3.92
N LEU A 33 1.26 6.38 -3.42
CA LEU A 33 0.63 5.31 -4.18
C LEU A 33 -0.87 5.56 -4.45
N LEU A 34 -1.48 6.53 -3.76
CA LEU A 34 -2.87 6.91 -4.01
C LEU A 34 -3.00 7.88 -5.19
N ASN A 35 -1.89 8.46 -5.65
CA ASN A 35 -1.86 9.31 -6.82
C ASN A 35 -1.87 8.48 -8.10
N THR A 36 -3.06 8.01 -8.49
CA THR A 36 -3.25 7.17 -9.67
C THR A 36 -2.75 7.84 -10.95
N GLN A 37 -2.85 9.17 -11.06
CA GLN A 37 -2.31 9.93 -12.20
C GLN A 37 -0.79 9.74 -12.34
N LYS A 38 -0.04 9.86 -11.24
CA LYS A 38 1.41 9.61 -11.20
C LYS A 38 1.73 8.15 -11.57
N LEU A 39 0.94 7.21 -11.06
CA LEU A 39 1.14 5.79 -11.37
C LEU A 39 0.98 5.48 -12.86
N VAL A 40 -0.08 5.99 -13.52
CA VAL A 40 -0.32 5.76 -14.96
C VAL A 40 0.63 6.56 -15.85
N PHE A 41 1.13 7.70 -15.35
CA PHE A 41 2.17 8.46 -16.03
C PHE A 41 3.47 7.67 -16.12
N CYS A 42 3.86 7.02 -15.01
CA CYS A 42 5.08 6.22 -14.93
C CYS A 42 4.96 4.85 -15.59
N CYS A 43 3.82 4.18 -15.47
CA CYS A 43 3.55 2.90 -16.13
C CYS A 43 2.36 3.01 -17.09
N GLY A 44 2.62 2.85 -18.39
CA GLY A 44 1.60 3.00 -19.43
C GLY A 44 1.58 4.38 -20.08
N LYS A 45 2.52 5.25 -19.70
CA LYS A 45 2.83 6.53 -20.37
C LYS A 45 1.61 7.46 -20.54
N SER A 46 0.67 7.42 -19.59
CA SER A 46 -0.62 8.15 -19.62
C SER A 46 -1.51 7.85 -20.83
N PHE A 47 -1.26 6.73 -21.50
CA PHE A 47 -1.96 6.31 -22.70
C PHE A 47 -2.75 5.03 -22.48
N LEU A 48 -2.16 4.04 -21.78
CA LEU A 48 -2.80 2.73 -21.61
C LEU A 48 -4.01 2.76 -20.68
N ASP A 49 -4.07 3.67 -19.72
CA ASP A 49 -5.26 3.86 -18.87
C ASP A 49 -6.46 4.40 -19.67
N LYS A 50 -6.19 5.08 -20.78
CA LYS A 50 -7.22 5.66 -21.66
C LYS A 50 -7.92 4.61 -22.52
N PHE A 51 -7.35 3.43 -22.68
CA PHE A 51 -7.99 2.32 -23.41
C PHE A 51 -9.31 1.90 -22.75
N LEU A 52 -9.43 2.08 -21.45
CA LEU A 52 -10.67 1.80 -20.71
C LEU A 52 -11.85 2.65 -21.21
N PHE A 53 -11.60 3.79 -21.84
CA PHE A 53 -12.66 4.67 -22.35
C PHE A 53 -13.19 4.27 -23.72
N VAL A 54 -12.56 3.30 -24.41
CA VAL A 54 -12.94 2.90 -25.77
C VAL A 54 -14.40 2.44 -25.79
N GLY A 55 -15.22 3.13 -26.59
CA GLY A 55 -16.66 2.87 -26.73
C GLY A 55 -17.52 3.36 -25.56
N SER A 56 -16.93 3.97 -24.53
CA SER A 56 -17.66 4.50 -23.37
C SER A 56 -18.14 5.94 -23.59
N ASN A 57 -19.14 6.34 -22.82
CA ASN A 57 -19.55 7.75 -22.67
C ASN A 57 -18.88 8.44 -21.47
N CYS A 58 -17.82 7.84 -20.91
CA CYS A 58 -17.14 8.31 -19.69
C CYS A 58 -16.15 9.45 -19.94
N THR A 59 -16.04 9.96 -21.17
CA THR A 59 -15.09 11.02 -21.55
C THR A 59 -15.14 12.30 -20.71
N PRO A 60 -16.24 12.71 -20.05
CA PRO A 60 -16.20 13.82 -19.09
C PRO A 60 -15.21 13.61 -17.94
N TYR A 61 -14.89 12.35 -17.62
CA TYR A 61 -13.96 11.97 -16.55
C TYR A 61 -12.57 11.59 -17.08
N TRP A 62 -12.23 12.02 -18.31
CA TRP A 62 -11.00 11.61 -18.99
C TRP A 62 -9.74 11.90 -18.18
N ASP A 63 -9.67 13.06 -17.52
CA ASP A 63 -8.54 13.48 -16.68
C ASP A 63 -8.89 13.62 -15.19
N ASP A 64 -10.11 13.25 -14.82
CA ASP A 64 -10.55 13.15 -13.42
C ASP A 64 -10.22 11.74 -12.93
N PHE A 65 -9.26 11.60 -12.00
CA PHE A 65 -8.88 10.31 -11.40
C PHE A 65 -9.66 10.01 -10.10
N GLY A 66 -10.83 10.63 -9.91
CA GLY A 66 -11.72 10.42 -8.77
C GLY A 66 -12.76 9.29 -8.93
N PRO A 67 -13.66 9.11 -7.94
CA PRO A 67 -14.59 7.97 -7.89
C PRO A 67 -15.50 7.85 -9.12
N CYS A 68 -16.00 8.96 -9.65
CA CYS A 68 -16.93 8.97 -10.79
C CYS A 68 -16.34 8.43 -12.09
N ARG A 69 -15.03 8.63 -12.30
CA ARG A 69 -14.31 8.02 -13.43
C ARG A 69 -14.46 6.51 -13.40
N TYR A 70 -14.10 5.91 -12.26
CA TYR A 70 -14.06 4.47 -12.13
C TYR A 70 -15.47 3.88 -12.08
N GLU A 71 -16.41 4.52 -11.39
CA GLU A 71 -17.81 4.08 -11.41
C GLU A 71 -18.37 4.06 -12.83
N CYS A 72 -18.14 5.13 -13.62
CA CYS A 72 -18.57 5.17 -15.01
C CYS A 72 -17.93 4.05 -15.85
N LEU A 73 -16.61 3.90 -15.77
CA LEU A 73 -15.88 2.88 -16.54
C LEU A 73 -16.28 1.46 -16.14
N TYR A 74 -16.45 1.19 -14.85
CA TYR A 74 -16.81 -0.14 -14.37
C TYR A 74 -18.25 -0.49 -14.74
N LYS A 75 -19.15 0.50 -14.77
CA LYS A 75 -20.50 0.33 -15.29
C LYS A 75 -20.51 0.08 -16.80
N HIS A 76 -19.70 0.80 -17.56
CA HIS A 76 -19.57 0.61 -19.02
C HIS A 76 -19.11 -0.81 -19.37
N TRP A 77 -18.15 -1.35 -18.62
CA TRP A 77 -17.60 -2.69 -18.83
C TRP A 77 -18.33 -3.80 -18.06
N ASP A 78 -19.41 -3.48 -17.33
CA ASP A 78 -20.16 -4.40 -16.47
C ASP A 78 -19.26 -5.19 -15.48
N LEU A 79 -18.34 -4.50 -14.80
CA LEU A 79 -17.30 -5.15 -13.98
C LEU A 79 -17.73 -5.49 -12.55
N LEU A 80 -18.87 -4.98 -12.07
CA LEU A 80 -19.33 -5.18 -10.69
C LEU A 80 -20.61 -6.00 -10.66
N ASP A 81 -20.68 -6.95 -9.74
CA ASP A 81 -21.92 -7.68 -9.40
C ASP A 81 -22.81 -6.89 -8.43
N GLN A 82 -23.90 -7.51 -8.00
CA GLN A 82 -24.87 -6.90 -7.07
C GLN A 82 -24.28 -6.62 -5.68
N ASP A 83 -23.21 -7.32 -5.30
CA ASP A 83 -22.50 -7.17 -4.03
C ASP A 83 -21.29 -6.21 -4.16
N ASN A 84 -21.15 -5.51 -5.29
CA ASN A 84 -19.98 -4.68 -5.64
C ASN A 84 -18.65 -5.46 -5.70
N LYS A 85 -18.71 -6.77 -5.99
CA LYS A 85 -17.52 -7.58 -6.25
C LYS A 85 -17.20 -7.59 -7.73
N ILE A 86 -15.93 -7.80 -8.04
CA ILE A 86 -15.45 -7.82 -9.42
C ILE A 86 -15.94 -9.09 -10.12
N LYS A 87 -16.62 -8.91 -11.25
CA LYS A 87 -16.92 -10.00 -12.16
C LYS A 87 -15.67 -10.35 -12.97
N LYS A 88 -14.92 -11.32 -12.46
CA LYS A 88 -13.63 -11.75 -13.02
C LYS A 88 -13.69 -12.12 -14.51
N PRO A 89 -14.71 -12.85 -15.02
CA PRO A 89 -14.81 -13.15 -16.45
C PRO A 89 -14.88 -11.89 -17.33
N GLU A 90 -15.73 -10.94 -16.95
CA GLU A 90 -15.97 -9.67 -17.64
C GLU A 90 -14.71 -8.79 -17.61
N LEU A 91 -14.04 -8.73 -16.45
CA LEU A 91 -12.73 -8.08 -16.34
C LEU A 91 -11.71 -8.70 -17.30
N TYR A 92 -11.63 -10.03 -17.37
CA TYR A 92 -10.65 -10.71 -18.21
C TYR A 92 -10.95 -10.55 -19.69
N MET A 93 -12.24 -10.51 -20.05
CA MET A 93 -12.68 -10.18 -21.40
C MET A 93 -12.32 -8.73 -21.77
N MET A 94 -12.58 -7.76 -20.89
CA MET A 94 -12.19 -6.37 -21.09
C MET A 94 -10.69 -6.25 -21.30
N ILE A 95 -9.87 -6.79 -20.38
CA ILE A 95 -8.41 -6.73 -20.47
C ILE A 95 -7.91 -7.37 -21.77
N THR A 96 -8.47 -8.52 -22.15
CA THR A 96 -8.05 -9.22 -23.37
C THR A 96 -8.46 -8.44 -24.62
N SER A 97 -9.60 -7.76 -24.61
CA SER A 97 -10.07 -6.95 -25.73
C SER A 97 -9.23 -5.68 -25.91
N LEU A 98 -8.84 -5.04 -24.80
CA LEU A 98 -8.09 -3.78 -24.83
C LEU A 98 -6.58 -3.97 -24.93
N TYR A 99 -6.02 -5.05 -24.39
CA TYR A 99 -4.57 -5.27 -24.26
C TYR A 99 -4.17 -6.62 -24.84
N SER A 100 -4.54 -6.88 -26.09
CA SER A 100 -4.30 -8.15 -26.77
C SER A 100 -2.88 -8.27 -27.34
N PRO A 101 -2.44 -9.49 -27.73
CA PRO A 101 -1.24 -9.65 -28.54
C PRO A 101 -1.32 -8.92 -29.89
N LEU A 102 -2.52 -8.78 -30.45
CA LEU A 102 -2.74 -8.20 -31.78
C LEU A 102 -2.50 -6.69 -31.82
N ASN A 103 -2.69 -5.99 -30.70
CA ASN A 103 -2.42 -4.56 -30.60
C ASN A 103 -1.09 -4.24 -29.90
N GLY A 104 -0.29 -5.26 -29.56
CA GLY A 104 1.05 -5.09 -29.00
C GLY A 104 1.10 -4.81 -27.49
N TYR A 105 -0.04 -4.81 -26.78
CA TYR A 105 -0.10 -4.47 -25.36
C TYR A 105 -0.28 -5.68 -24.43
N HIS A 106 -0.09 -6.89 -24.94
CA HIS A 106 -0.29 -8.14 -24.19
C HIS A 106 0.42 -8.19 -22.84
N LYS A 107 1.68 -7.75 -22.75
CA LYS A 107 2.42 -7.77 -21.48
C LYS A 107 1.80 -6.85 -20.42
N TYR A 108 1.27 -5.69 -20.83
CA TYR A 108 0.53 -4.81 -19.93
C TYR A 108 -0.77 -5.46 -19.48
N GLY A 109 -1.52 -6.09 -20.41
CA GLY A 109 -2.72 -6.84 -20.09
C GLY A 109 -2.46 -8.00 -19.11
N THR A 110 -1.36 -8.73 -19.30
CA THR A 110 -0.94 -9.80 -18.39
C THR A 110 -0.57 -9.26 -17.01
N ALA A 111 0.17 -8.14 -16.94
CA ALA A 111 0.46 -7.48 -15.66
C ALA A 111 -0.83 -7.01 -14.96
N LEU A 112 -1.81 -6.48 -15.70
CA LEU A 112 -3.10 -6.06 -15.15
C LEU A 112 -3.94 -7.23 -14.62
N LYS A 113 -3.91 -8.39 -15.28
CA LYS A 113 -4.53 -9.62 -14.74
C LYS A 113 -3.84 -10.07 -13.45
N ALA A 114 -2.51 -10.10 -13.43
CA ALA A 114 -1.75 -10.48 -12.24
C ALA A 114 -2.02 -9.53 -11.06
N ALA A 115 -2.07 -8.22 -11.33
CA ALA A 115 -2.41 -7.22 -10.32
C ALA A 115 -3.82 -7.42 -9.75
N HIS A 116 -4.80 -7.78 -10.58
CA HIS A 116 -6.13 -8.15 -10.10
C HIS A 116 -6.11 -9.36 -9.17
N GLU A 117 -5.40 -10.44 -9.54
CA GLU A 117 -5.27 -11.63 -8.68
C GLU A 117 -4.64 -11.28 -7.32
N THR A 118 -3.61 -10.43 -7.31
CA THR A 118 -3.01 -9.93 -6.07
C THR A 118 -4.03 -9.14 -5.24
N CYS A 119 -4.79 -8.25 -5.86
CA CYS A 119 -5.81 -7.46 -5.19
C CYS A 119 -6.97 -8.30 -4.64
N GLU A 120 -7.39 -9.36 -5.33
CA GLU A 120 -8.35 -10.34 -4.78
C GLU A 120 -7.77 -11.05 -3.56
N ALA A 121 -6.51 -11.48 -3.61
CA ALA A 121 -5.84 -12.17 -2.52
C ALA A 121 -5.57 -11.29 -1.29
N LEU A 122 -5.46 -9.97 -1.47
CA LEU A 122 -5.39 -9.02 -0.37
C LEU A 122 -6.70 -8.93 0.40
N GLY A 123 -7.84 -9.11 -0.26
CA GLY A 123 -9.17 -9.06 0.36
C GLY A 123 -9.42 -7.72 1.05
N SER A 124 -9.92 -7.75 2.29
CA SER A 124 -10.19 -6.52 3.08
C SER A 124 -8.93 -5.72 3.40
N ARG A 125 -7.72 -6.30 3.31
CA ARG A 125 -6.47 -5.60 3.69
C ARG A 125 -6.17 -4.38 2.84
N HIS A 126 -6.60 -4.38 1.57
CA HIS A 126 -6.46 -3.19 0.74
C HIS A 126 -7.43 -2.08 1.19
N ALA A 127 -8.65 -2.46 1.62
CA ALA A 127 -9.58 -1.52 2.23
C ALA A 127 -9.03 -1.00 3.56
N ASP A 128 -8.35 -1.84 4.36
CA ASP A 128 -7.69 -1.44 5.60
C ASP A 128 -6.53 -0.47 5.34
N PHE A 129 -5.72 -0.69 4.30
CA PHE A 129 -4.72 0.29 3.85
C PHE A 129 -5.39 1.62 3.52
N LEU A 130 -6.43 1.61 2.68
CA LEU A 130 -7.14 2.85 2.33
C LEU A 130 -7.79 3.52 3.55
N LEU A 131 -8.29 2.75 4.52
CA LEU A 131 -8.82 3.23 5.80
C LEU A 131 -7.74 3.87 6.68
N LEU A 132 -6.55 3.27 6.77
CA LEU A 132 -5.40 3.81 7.50
C LEU A 132 -4.97 5.17 6.95
N PHE A 133 -5.13 5.39 5.64
CA PHE A 133 -4.82 6.68 5.01
C PHE A 133 -6.05 7.59 4.86
N ASN A 134 -7.27 7.12 5.12
CA ASN A 134 -8.52 7.83 4.86
C ASN A 134 -8.59 9.20 5.56
N ASN A 135 -8.03 9.34 6.77
CA ASN A 135 -7.98 10.62 7.48
C ASN A 135 -7.05 11.66 6.82
N GLN A 136 -6.07 11.24 6.02
CA GLN A 136 -5.21 12.12 5.20
C GLN A 136 -5.76 12.30 3.77
N VAL A 137 -6.75 11.51 3.39
CA VAL A 137 -7.07 11.21 1.99
C VAL A 137 -8.51 11.53 1.61
N ALA A 138 -9.45 11.55 2.56
CA ALA A 138 -10.87 11.85 2.32
C ALA A 138 -11.05 13.19 1.57
N ASP A 139 -10.20 14.17 1.86
CA ASP A 139 -10.17 15.47 1.18
C ASP A 139 -9.41 15.44 -0.16
N HIS A 140 -8.39 14.59 -0.32
CA HIS A 140 -7.53 14.53 -1.52
C HIS A 140 -8.08 13.63 -2.64
N LEU A 141 -8.85 12.59 -2.31
CA LEU A 141 -9.44 11.67 -3.29
C LEU A 141 -10.90 12.01 -3.64
N GLY A 142 -11.44 13.11 -3.11
CA GLY A 142 -12.82 13.53 -3.35
C GLY A 142 -13.88 12.55 -2.83
N MET A 143 -13.49 11.59 -1.99
CA MET A 143 -14.42 10.56 -1.47
C MET A 143 -15.48 11.16 -0.55
N GLY A 144 -15.18 12.27 0.15
CA GLY A 144 -16.13 12.94 1.04
C GLY A 144 -17.18 13.83 0.34
N SER A 145 -16.97 14.17 -0.94
CA SER A 145 -17.81 15.13 -1.69
C SER A 145 -18.35 14.60 -3.03
N SER A 146 -17.98 13.38 -3.42
CA SER A 146 -18.43 12.74 -4.65
C SER A 146 -19.79 12.07 -4.48
N ASN A 147 -20.65 12.19 -5.50
CA ASN A 147 -21.93 11.47 -5.57
C ASN A 147 -21.79 10.03 -6.10
N CYS A 148 -20.57 9.58 -6.38
CA CYS A 148 -20.26 8.30 -6.99
C CYS A 148 -19.74 7.30 -5.96
N LEU A 149 -20.06 6.02 -6.12
CA LEU A 149 -19.65 4.98 -5.18
C LEU A 149 -18.13 4.69 -5.30
N PRO A 150 -17.43 4.46 -4.18
CA PRO A 150 -15.97 4.33 -4.19
C PRO A 150 -15.49 2.94 -4.65
N TYR A 151 -16.34 1.90 -4.65
CA TYR A 151 -15.93 0.50 -4.85
C TYR A 151 -15.07 0.26 -6.09
N ALA A 152 -15.50 0.82 -7.23
CA ALA A 152 -14.76 0.74 -8.49
C ALA A 152 -13.37 1.39 -8.40
N MET A 153 -13.28 2.52 -7.71
CA MET A 153 -12.03 3.23 -7.50
C MET A 153 -11.08 2.44 -6.59
N LEU A 154 -11.56 1.84 -5.51
CA LEU A 154 -10.71 1.05 -4.61
C LEU A 154 -10.01 -0.09 -5.38
N HIS A 155 -10.78 -0.83 -6.19
CA HIS A 155 -10.21 -1.89 -7.03
C HIS A 155 -9.26 -1.33 -8.10
N ALA A 156 -9.62 -0.23 -8.77
CA ALA A 156 -8.77 0.39 -9.78
C ALA A 156 -7.45 0.92 -9.21
N GLN A 157 -7.48 1.49 -8.01
CA GLN A 157 -6.29 1.95 -7.30
C GLN A 157 -5.38 0.77 -6.94
N CYS A 158 -5.94 -0.29 -6.35
CA CYS A 158 -5.18 -1.49 -6.04
C CYS A 158 -4.48 -2.04 -7.28
N THR A 159 -5.25 -2.28 -8.34
CA THR A 159 -4.71 -2.86 -9.57
C THR A 159 -3.68 -1.95 -10.22
N THR A 160 -3.88 -0.63 -10.21
CA THR A 160 -2.90 0.32 -10.76
C THR A 160 -1.59 0.31 -9.95
N ILE A 161 -1.65 0.22 -8.61
CA ILE A 161 -0.46 0.12 -7.76
C ILE A 161 0.37 -1.11 -8.16
N TYR A 162 -0.26 -2.28 -8.23
CA TYR A 162 0.46 -3.52 -8.53
C TYR A 162 0.90 -3.62 -10.00
N VAL A 163 0.13 -3.08 -10.96
CA VAL A 163 0.60 -2.94 -12.35
C VAL A 163 1.82 -2.04 -12.43
N THR A 164 1.85 -0.93 -11.70
CA THR A 164 3.00 -0.03 -11.72
C THR A 164 4.21 -0.64 -10.99
N ALA A 165 3.99 -1.43 -9.93
CA ALA A 165 5.04 -2.16 -9.24
C ALA A 165 5.75 -3.18 -10.16
N ASP A 166 4.97 -3.94 -10.93
CA ASP A 166 5.46 -4.97 -11.86
C ASP A 166 5.40 -4.52 -13.32
N CYS A 167 5.59 -3.22 -13.56
CA CYS A 167 5.40 -2.62 -14.87
C CYS A 167 6.35 -3.23 -15.92
N PRO A 168 5.85 -3.70 -17.08
CA PRO A 168 6.72 -4.11 -18.17
C PRO A 168 7.59 -2.96 -18.65
N SER A 169 8.87 -3.23 -18.89
CA SER A 169 9.88 -2.20 -19.14
C SER A 169 9.59 -1.34 -20.37
N GLU A 170 8.92 -1.88 -21.39
CA GLU A 170 8.51 -1.12 -22.57
C GLU A 170 7.46 -0.02 -22.28
N PHE A 171 6.69 -0.17 -21.20
CA PHE A 171 5.65 0.76 -20.77
C PHE A 171 6.10 1.66 -19.62
N TRP A 172 7.29 1.42 -19.08
CA TRP A 172 7.90 2.27 -18.09
C TRP A 172 8.42 3.58 -18.72
N ARG A 173 8.29 4.68 -17.97
CA ARG A 173 8.82 5.99 -18.34
C ARG A 173 10.13 6.26 -17.58
N GLU A 174 11.21 6.48 -18.31
CA GLU A 174 12.55 6.74 -17.76
C GLU A 174 12.72 8.21 -17.34
N GLU A 175 11.93 8.64 -16.37
CA GLU A 175 12.00 9.98 -15.76
C GLU A 175 12.35 9.88 -14.27
N THR A 176 12.98 10.93 -13.73
CA THR A 176 13.47 10.95 -12.33
C THR A 176 12.35 10.63 -11.34
N GLU A 177 11.18 11.25 -11.51
CA GLU A 177 10.03 11.05 -10.62
C GLU A 177 9.49 9.62 -10.64
N CYS A 178 9.60 8.93 -11.78
CA CYS A 178 9.21 7.54 -11.91
C CYS A 178 10.25 6.63 -11.28
N ASN A 179 11.53 6.89 -11.52
CA ASN A 179 12.61 6.10 -10.92
C ASN A 179 12.63 6.20 -9.39
N ASP A 180 12.28 7.35 -8.82
CA ASP A 180 12.06 7.47 -7.37
C ASP A 180 10.85 6.66 -6.89
N LEU A 181 9.77 6.63 -7.67
CA LEU A 181 8.57 5.86 -7.39
C LEU A 181 8.83 4.34 -7.28
N LYS A 182 9.80 3.78 -8.03
CA LYS A 182 10.17 2.34 -7.91
C LYS A 182 10.53 1.95 -6.48
N ARG A 183 11.28 2.80 -5.78
CA ARG A 183 11.69 2.54 -4.39
C ARG A 183 10.50 2.60 -3.43
N VAL A 184 9.58 3.54 -3.67
CA VAL A 184 8.34 3.67 -2.88
C VAL A 184 7.45 2.45 -3.07
N LEU A 185 7.21 2.05 -4.33
CA LEU A 185 6.43 0.86 -4.68
C LEU A 185 6.98 -0.38 -3.97
N ALA A 186 8.27 -0.68 -4.14
CA ALA A 186 8.90 -1.86 -3.53
C ALA A 186 8.80 -1.88 -2.00
N SER A 187 8.87 -0.72 -1.33
CA SER A 187 8.75 -0.65 0.13
C SER A 187 7.30 -0.76 0.61
N CYS A 188 6.35 -0.23 -0.13
CA CYS A 188 4.96 -0.11 0.30
C CYS A 188 4.12 -1.34 -0.08
N THR A 189 4.33 -1.92 -1.27
CA THR A 189 3.68 -3.20 -1.64
C THR A 189 4.14 -4.33 -0.74
N LYS A 190 5.42 -4.38 -0.36
CA LYS A 190 5.90 -5.35 0.63
C LYS A 190 5.14 -5.24 1.97
N LYS A 191 4.91 -4.03 2.47
CA LYS A 191 4.14 -3.80 3.71
C LYS A 191 2.66 -4.18 3.56
N LEU A 192 2.10 -4.02 2.37
CA LEU A 192 0.74 -4.46 2.03
C LEU A 192 0.61 -5.98 1.99
N ASP A 193 1.65 -6.64 1.49
CA ASP A 193 1.71 -8.09 1.33
C ASP A 193 2.02 -8.82 2.64
N GLU A 194 2.78 -8.18 3.53
CA GLU A 194 3.06 -8.67 4.89
C GLU A 194 1.73 -8.90 5.63
N LYS A 195 1.38 -10.19 5.84
CA LYS A 195 0.30 -10.56 6.76
C LYS A 195 0.65 -9.97 8.12
N SER A 196 -0.13 -9.01 8.59
CA SER A 196 -0.14 -8.71 10.01
C SER A 196 -0.61 -9.98 10.71
N GLU A 197 0.30 -10.65 11.40
CA GLU A 197 -0.02 -11.62 12.45
C GLU A 197 -0.67 -10.84 13.60
N ILE A 198 -1.85 -10.29 13.37
CA ILE A 198 -2.77 -9.99 14.46
C ILE A 198 -3.46 -11.32 14.70
N GLU A 199 -2.90 -12.09 15.63
CA GLU A 199 -3.62 -13.19 16.25
C GLU A 199 -5.00 -12.66 16.66
N GLU A 200 -6.05 -13.13 15.98
CA GLU A 200 -7.38 -13.17 16.54
C GLU A 200 -7.29 -14.04 17.80
N LYS A 201 -6.99 -13.43 18.95
CA LYS A 201 -7.35 -14.00 20.25
C LYS A 201 -8.85 -13.84 20.42
N ASP A 202 -9.57 -14.62 19.64
CA ASP A 202 -10.92 -15.02 19.95
C ASP A 202 -10.82 -16.05 21.07
N ASN A 203 -11.15 -15.65 22.30
CA ASN A 203 -11.60 -16.55 23.35
C ASN A 203 -12.19 -15.71 24.50
N LEU A 204 -13.52 -15.54 24.43
CA LEU A 204 -14.34 -15.17 25.56
C LEU A 204 -14.74 -16.47 26.31
N GLN A 205 -14.35 -16.54 27.59
CA GLN A 205 -14.84 -17.44 28.67
C GLN A 205 -14.51 -18.95 28.53
N ASP A 206 -14.05 -19.70 29.54
CA ASP A 206 -14.16 -19.59 30.99
C ASP A 206 -13.12 -20.50 31.71
N ASN A 207 -12.70 -20.09 32.91
CA ASN A 207 -12.12 -20.83 34.04
C ASN A 207 -10.92 -21.80 33.89
N GLY A 208 -9.83 -21.50 34.62
CA GLY A 208 -8.83 -22.48 35.05
C GLY A 208 -7.48 -21.88 35.46
N SER A 209 -7.25 -21.76 36.77
CA SER A 209 -6.02 -21.32 37.42
C SER A 209 -4.78 -22.13 37.01
N ASP A 210 -3.66 -21.46 36.70
CA ASP A 210 -2.35 -21.66 37.36
C ASP A 210 -1.18 -20.89 36.69
N HIS A 211 -0.56 -20.02 37.49
CA HIS A 211 0.87 -19.70 37.62
C HIS A 211 1.82 -19.46 36.40
N ILE A 212 2.27 -18.20 36.31
CA ILE A 212 3.67 -17.71 36.50
C ILE A 212 4.68 -17.69 35.32
N PHE A 213 5.20 -16.46 35.13
CA PHE A 213 6.52 -16.02 34.63
C PHE A 213 6.81 -15.91 33.12
N SER A 214 6.82 -14.66 32.62
CA SER A 214 7.83 -14.21 31.64
C SER A 214 7.97 -12.67 31.55
N GLU A 215 8.09 -11.98 32.69
CA GLU A 215 8.44 -10.54 32.71
C GLU A 215 9.72 -10.24 33.54
N GLY A 216 10.34 -11.25 34.14
CA GLY A 216 11.51 -11.07 35.04
C GLY A 216 12.88 -11.04 34.37
N PHE A 217 13.02 -11.46 33.11
CA PHE A 217 14.36 -11.66 32.51
C PHE A 217 15.02 -10.35 32.02
N HIS A 218 14.24 -9.34 31.64
CA HIS A 218 14.78 -8.05 31.18
C HIS A 218 15.20 -7.10 32.32
N LEU A 219 14.59 -7.24 33.50
CA LEU A 219 14.94 -6.44 34.69
C LEU A 219 16.19 -6.96 35.44
N LEU A 220 16.55 -8.24 35.25
CA LEU A 220 17.77 -8.80 35.85
C LEU A 220 19.03 -8.41 35.08
N LEU A 221 18.97 -8.27 33.74
CA LEU A 221 20.14 -7.91 32.94
C LEU A 221 20.65 -6.48 33.21
N THR A 222 19.75 -5.53 33.51
CA THR A 222 20.12 -4.14 33.83
C THR A 222 20.76 -4.00 35.21
N SER A 223 20.47 -4.94 36.12
CA SER A 223 20.98 -4.95 37.50
C SER A 223 22.41 -5.52 37.62
N PHE A 224 22.84 -6.39 36.70
CA PHE A 224 24.22 -6.91 36.69
C PHE A 224 25.23 -5.92 36.10
N LEU A 225 24.81 -5.08 35.16
CA LEU A 225 25.70 -4.09 34.51
C LEU A 225 26.07 -2.92 35.44
N THR A 226 25.22 -2.56 36.40
CA THR A 226 25.52 -1.53 37.40
C THR A 226 26.49 -2.01 38.48
N LEU A 227 26.51 -3.32 38.80
CA LEU A 227 27.44 -3.89 39.78
C LEU A 227 28.87 -4.08 39.25
N ILE A 228 29.05 -4.31 37.94
CA ILE A 228 30.40 -4.46 37.34
C ILE A 228 31.13 -3.10 37.29
N ILE A 229 30.41 -2.00 37.07
CA ILE A 229 31.00 -0.65 37.03
C ILE A 229 31.38 -0.14 38.43
N SER A 230 30.75 -0.65 39.50
CA SER A 230 31.09 -0.29 40.88
C SER A 230 32.37 -0.98 41.42
N ARG A 231 32.93 -1.97 40.72
CA ARG A 231 34.18 -2.65 41.14
C ARG A 231 35.46 -2.14 40.47
N TYR A 232 35.37 -1.19 39.55
CA TYR A 232 36.53 -0.60 38.85
C TYR A 232 36.85 0.85 39.25
N ARG A 233 36.35 1.30 40.42
CA ARG A 233 36.84 2.50 41.11
C ARG A 233 37.30 2.16 42.52
N LEU A 234 38.55 1.70 42.61
CA LEU A 234 39.46 1.91 43.74
C LEU A 234 40.89 1.90 43.18
#